data_AF-A0A9P5ZHC9-F1
#
_entry.id   AF-A0A9P5ZHC9-F1
#
_cell.length_a   1.000
_cell.length_b   1.000
_cell.length_c   1.000
_cell.angle_alpha   90.00
_cell.angle_beta   90.00
_cell.angle_gamma   90.00
#
_symmetry.space_group_name_H-M   'P 1'
#
loop_
_entity.id
_entity.type
_entity.pdbx_description
1 polymer ?
#
loop_
_entity_poly.entity_id
_entity_poly.type
_entity_poly.pdbx_seq_one_letter_code
_entity_poly.pdbx_strand_id
1 'polypeptide(L)'
;MTPDYCLVAPPLDHAQVRKVWCTATFILVEAYAAGTLYTMNNEILRCRAEYHLGWFPNSLESAQARTTIFQTRCNVLSRIDEAAASVAIRYAVLGLALDYLSQP
;
A
#
# COMPACT_ATOMS: atom_id res chain seq x y z
N MET A 1 28.16 14.39 -27.00
CA MET A 1 28.00 13.95 -25.60
C MET A 1 26.76 14.63 -25.04
N THR A 2 25.61 14.01 -25.21
CA THR A 2 24.39 14.38 -24.46
C THR A 2 24.61 13.93 -23.02
N PRO A 3 24.40 14.79 -22.01
CA PRO A 3 24.51 14.34 -20.64
C PRO A 3 23.40 13.33 -20.39
N ASP A 4 23.75 12.15 -19.89
CA ASP A 4 22.81 11.20 -19.31
C ASP A 4 22.19 11.85 -18.08
N TYR A 5 21.12 12.62 -18.29
CA TYR A 5 20.18 12.93 -17.23
C TYR A 5 19.54 11.59 -16.87
N CYS A 6 20.09 10.93 -15.85
CA CYS A 6 19.41 9.87 -15.13
C CYS A 6 17.95 10.29 -14.97
N LEU A 7 17.04 9.57 -15.61
CA LEU A 7 15.59 9.78 -15.54
C LEU A 7 15.13 9.39 -14.14
N VAL A 8 15.47 10.22 -13.14
CA VAL A 8 14.95 10.08 -11.79
C VAL A 8 13.48 10.45 -11.89
N ALA A 9 12.59 9.49 -11.59
CA ALA A 9 11.16 9.74 -11.55
C ALA A 9 10.88 11.02 -10.72
N PRO A 10 10.03 11.93 -11.20
CA PRO A 10 9.76 13.18 -10.51
C PRO A 10 9.23 12.92 -9.10
N PRO A 11 9.44 13.86 -8.16
CA PRO A 11 8.83 13.77 -6.84
C PRO A 11 7.31 13.75 -6.95
N LEU A 12 6.67 13.00 -6.04
CA LEU A 12 5.23 12.85 -6.01
C LEU A 12 4.59 14.07 -5.33
N ASP A 13 3.47 14.54 -5.87
CA ASP A 13 2.64 15.51 -5.17
C ASP A 13 1.94 14.89 -3.95
N HIS A 14 1.36 15.73 -3.09
CA HIS A 14 0.69 15.26 -1.86
C HIS A 14 -0.49 14.30 -2.12
N ALA A 15 -1.23 14.49 -3.22
CA ALA A 15 -2.35 13.62 -3.57
C ALA A 15 -1.85 12.26 -4.07
N GLN A 16 -0.79 12.25 -4.86
CA GLN A 16 -0.09 11.05 -5.33
C GLN A 16 0.51 10.26 -4.16
N VAL A 17 1.19 10.93 -3.22
CA VAL A 17 1.70 10.28 -1.99
C VAL A 17 0.56 9.60 -1.22
N ARG A 18 -0.58 10.28 -1.08
CA ARG A 18 -1.75 9.70 -0.40
C ARG A 18 -2.29 8.47 -1.14
N LYS A 19 -2.38 8.53 -2.47
CA LYS A 19 -2.80 7.38 -3.30
C LYS A 19 -1.86 6.19 -3.13
N VAL A 20 -0.55 6.42 -3.15
CA VAL A 20 0.46 5.38 -2.93
C VAL A 20 0.32 4.78 -1.54
N TRP A 21 0.20 5.61 -0.50
CA TRP A 21 0.02 5.16 0.88
C TRP A 21 -1.24 4.29 1.06
N CYS A 22 -2.39 4.74 0.56
CA CYS A 22 -3.64 3.98 0.61
C CYS A 22 -3.52 2.64 -0.14
N THR A 23 -3.00 2.68 -1.36
CA THR A 23 -2.89 1.49 -2.23
C THR A 23 -1.92 0.47 -1.64
N ALA A 24 -0.75 0.91 -1.20
CA ALA A 24 0.23 0.03 -0.55
C ALA A 24 -0.32 -0.58 0.74
N THR A 25 -1.04 0.20 1.55
CA THR A 25 -1.71 -0.31 2.76
C THR A 25 -2.71 -1.41 2.40
N PHE A 26 -3.56 -1.18 1.39
CA PHE A 26 -4.54 -2.16 0.93
C PHE A 26 -3.88 -3.46 0.47
N ILE A 27 -2.85 -3.38 -0.39
CA ILE A 27 -2.09 -4.55 -0.87
C ILE A 27 -1.49 -5.34 0.30
N LEU A 28 -0.97 -4.66 1.32
CA LEU A 28 -0.40 -5.31 2.50
C LEU A 28 -1.47 -6.01 3.35
N VAL A 29 -2.66 -5.41 3.51
CA VAL A 29 -3.78 -6.05 4.19
C VAL A 29 -4.27 -7.29 3.44
N GLU A 30 -4.36 -7.22 2.12
CA GLU A 30 -4.67 -8.40 1.30
C GLU A 30 -3.61 -9.49 1.45
N ALA A 31 -2.32 -9.11 1.43
CA ALA A 31 -1.22 -10.05 1.62
C ALA A 31 -1.25 -10.71 3.00
N TYR A 32 -1.66 -9.97 4.05
CA TYR A 32 -1.87 -10.52 5.39
C TYR A 32 -2.98 -11.55 5.40
N ALA A 33 -4.14 -11.21 4.85
CA ALA A 33 -5.29 -12.12 4.74
C ALA A 33 -4.94 -13.39 3.94
N ALA A 34 -4.08 -13.27 2.92
CA ALA A 34 -3.59 -14.39 2.11
C ALA A 34 -2.40 -15.16 2.74
N GLY A 35 -1.89 -14.76 3.91
CA GLY A 35 -0.74 -15.40 4.56
C GLY A 35 0.60 -15.16 3.85
N THR A 36 0.71 -14.14 3.00
CA THR A 36 1.90 -13.81 2.20
C THR A 36 2.57 -12.49 2.59
N LEU A 37 2.11 -11.83 3.66
CA LEU A 37 2.63 -10.52 4.08
C LEU A 37 4.15 -10.52 4.31
N TYR A 38 4.67 -11.52 5.02
CA TYR A 38 6.09 -11.55 5.42
C TYR A 38 7.05 -11.86 4.25
N THR A 39 6.54 -12.42 3.14
CA THR A 39 7.33 -12.62 1.92
C THR A 39 7.30 -11.40 0.99
N MET A 40 6.40 -10.43 1.25
CA MET A 40 6.31 -9.20 0.48
C MET A 40 7.43 -8.23 0.85
N ASN A 41 8.33 -7.95 -0.10
CA ASN A 41 9.37 -6.94 0.03
C ASN A 41 8.93 -5.60 -0.59
N ASN A 42 9.74 -4.54 -0.41
CA ASN A 42 9.41 -3.19 -0.90
C ASN A 42 9.27 -3.15 -2.43
N GLU A 43 10.05 -3.96 -3.14
CA GLU A 43 10.05 -3.95 -4.61
C GLU A 43 8.77 -4.57 -5.16
N ILE A 44 8.36 -5.72 -4.63
CA ILE A 44 7.09 -6.36 -4.96
C ILE A 44 5.92 -5.42 -4.63
N LEU A 45 5.96 -4.78 -3.46
CA LEU A 45 4.92 -3.84 -3.04
C LEU A 45 4.85 -2.62 -3.97
N ARG A 46 6.00 -2.06 -4.36
CA ARG A 46 6.10 -0.94 -5.30
C ARG A 46 5.51 -1.30 -6.66
N CYS A 47 5.94 -2.42 -7.26
CA CYS A 47 5.45 -2.87 -8.56
C CYS A 47 3.94 -3.15 -8.54
N ARG A 48 3.42 -3.74 -7.45
CA ARG A 48 1.98 -3.92 -7.27
C ARG A 48 1.26 -2.58 -7.14
N ALA A 49 1.79 -1.63 -6.36
CA ALA A 49 1.20 -0.31 -6.22
C ALA A 49 1.13 0.43 -7.57
N GLU A 50 2.19 0.38 -8.39
CA GLU A 50 2.19 0.92 -9.75
C GLU A 50 1.09 0.28 -10.60
N TYR A 51 0.99 -1.05 -10.59
CA TYR A 51 -0.05 -1.80 -11.31
C TYR A 51 -1.46 -1.40 -10.87
N HIS A 52 -1.75 -1.38 -9.57
CA HIS A 52 -3.06 -1.03 -9.02
C HIS A 52 -3.46 0.44 -9.29
N LEU A 53 -2.48 1.34 -9.36
CA LEU A 53 -2.71 2.75 -9.68
C LEU A 53 -2.82 3.01 -11.20
N GLY A 54 -2.55 2.01 -12.05
CA GLY A 54 -2.46 2.16 -13.49
C GLY A 54 -1.29 3.05 -13.93
N TRP A 55 -0.20 3.07 -13.15
CA TRP A 55 0.99 3.88 -13.41
C TRP A 55 2.02 3.09 -14.20
N PHE A 56 2.83 3.79 -14.98
CA PHE A 56 3.92 3.14 -15.73
C PHE A 56 4.95 2.51 -14.77
N PRO A 57 5.61 1.42 -15.19
CA PRO A 57 6.71 0.86 -14.42
C PRO A 57 7.73 1.94 -14.06
N ASN A 58 8.23 1.90 -12.83
CA ASN A 58 9.25 2.83 -12.30
C ASN A 58 8.76 4.25 -11.99
N SER A 59 7.45 4.49 -12.05
CA SER A 59 6.85 5.75 -11.58
C SER A 59 7.13 6.02 -10.08
N LEU A 60 7.39 4.97 -9.29
CA LEU A 60 7.70 5.04 -7.86
C LEU A 60 9.19 4.86 -7.54
N GLU A 61 10.11 5.10 -8.49
CA GLU A 61 11.55 5.01 -8.23
C GLU A 61 12.15 6.23 -7.52
N SER A 62 11.39 7.33 -7.43
CA SER A 62 11.85 8.53 -6.73
C SER A 62 12.18 8.21 -5.26
N ALA A 63 13.18 8.90 -4.69
CA ALA A 63 13.60 8.66 -3.30
C ALA A 63 12.43 8.85 -2.31
N GLN A 64 11.57 9.83 -2.59
CA GLN A 64 10.35 10.07 -1.82
C GLN A 64 9.38 8.88 -1.91
N ALA A 65 9.08 8.39 -3.11
CA ALA A 65 8.17 7.27 -3.31
C ALA A 65 8.67 5.99 -2.63
N ARG A 66 9.97 5.67 -2.78
CA ARG A 66 10.59 4.53 -2.09
C ARG A 66 10.50 4.64 -0.57
N THR A 67 10.68 5.84 -0.04
CA THR A 67 10.51 6.12 1.40
C THR A 67 9.06 5.92 1.83
N THR A 68 8.08 6.39 1.06
CA THR A 68 6.66 6.18 1.34
C THR A 68 6.30 4.69 1.36
N ILE A 69 6.75 3.91 0.37
CA ILE A 69 6.53 2.45 0.33
C ILE A 69 7.11 1.77 1.56
N PHE A 70 8.38 2.08 1.88
CA PHE A 70 9.05 1.51 3.04
C PHE A 70 8.35 1.83 4.36
N GLN A 71 8.05 3.12 4.60
CA GLN A 71 7.34 3.58 5.80
C GLN A 71 5.96 2.93 5.92
N THR A 72 5.22 2.83 4.82
CA THR A 72 3.90 2.18 4.80
C THR A 72 4.02 0.71 5.21
N ARG A 73 4.98 -0.02 4.63
CA ARG A 73 5.23 -1.42 4.98
C ARG A 73 5.58 -1.60 6.45
N CYS A 74 6.50 -0.80 6.98
CA CYS A 74 6.87 -0.84 8.40
C CYS A 74 5.68 -0.54 9.32
N ASN A 75 4.88 0.47 8.99
CA ASN A 75 3.70 0.85 9.77
C ASN A 75 2.64 -0.27 9.80
N VAL A 76 2.42 -0.96 8.67
CA VAL A 76 1.50 -2.10 8.64
C VAL A 76 2.07 -3.28 9.43
N LEU A 77 3.32 -3.68 9.18
CA LEU A 77 3.94 -4.82 9.87
C LEU A 77 3.97 -4.66 11.39
N SER A 78 4.13 -3.43 11.89
CA SER A 78 4.16 -3.16 13.34
C SER A 78 2.80 -3.18 14.03
N ARG A 79 1.69 -3.09 13.27
CA ARG A 79 0.35 -2.88 13.85
C ARG A 79 -0.68 -3.90 13.40
N ILE A 80 -0.45 -4.63 12.31
CA ILE A 80 -1.49 -5.43 11.67
C ILE A 80 -1.96 -6.59 12.53
N ASP A 81 -1.06 -7.24 13.29
CA ASP A 81 -1.44 -8.34 14.18
C ASP A 81 -2.31 -7.86 15.35
N GLU A 82 -1.96 -6.71 15.94
CA GLU A 82 -2.76 -6.08 16.99
C GLU A 82 -4.14 -5.65 16.44
N ALA A 83 -4.16 -5.03 15.25
CA ALA A 83 -5.39 -4.63 14.58
C ALA A 83 -6.28 -5.84 14.26
N ALA A 84 -5.70 -6.94 13.77
CA ALA A 84 -6.41 -8.18 13.47
C ALA A 84 -6.94 -8.89 14.74
N ALA A 85 -6.24 -8.75 15.87
CA ALA A 85 -6.68 -9.26 17.18
C ALA A 85 -7.78 -8.39 17.82
N SER A 86 -7.94 -7.14 17.39
CA SER A 86 -8.88 -6.19 18.00
C SER A 86 -10.34 -6.62 17.84
N VAL A 87 -10.97 -6.94 18.98
CA VAL A 87 -12.40 -7.27 19.08
C VAL A 87 -13.29 -6.12 18.57
N ALA A 88 -12.92 -4.87 18.88
CA ALA A 88 -13.67 -3.70 18.43
C ALA A 88 -13.68 -3.57 16.90
N ILE A 89 -12.51 -3.78 16.25
CA ILE A 89 -12.42 -3.75 14.78
C ILE A 89 -13.25 -4.89 14.18
N ARG A 90 -13.18 -6.09 14.74
CA ARG A 90 -13.98 -7.24 14.26
C ARG A 90 -15.48 -6.97 14.30
N TYR A 91 -16.00 -6.41 15.40
CA TYR A 91 -17.43 -6.08 15.50
C TYR A 91 -17.83 -4.90 14.60
N ALA A 92 -16.96 -3.90 14.42
CA ALA A 92 -17.21 -2.83 13.47
C ALA A 92 -17.32 -3.35 12.02
N VAL A 93 -16.41 -4.23 11.61
CA VAL A 93 -16.45 -4.89 10.30
C VAL A 93 -17.70 -5.77 10.16
N LEU A 94 -18.06 -6.53 11.20
CA LEU A 94 -19.28 -7.34 11.19
C LEU A 94 -20.54 -6.48 11.03
N GLY A 95 -20.63 -5.34 11.74
CA GLY A 95 -21.74 -4.41 11.61
C GLY A 95 -21.89 -3.87 10.18
N LEU A 96 -20.79 -3.47 9.54
CA LEU A 96 -20.78 -3.02 8.15
C LEU A 96 -21.20 -4.14 7.17
N ALA A 97 -20.73 -5.37 7.40
CA ALA A 97 -21.09 -6.50 6.55
C ALA A 97 -22.59 -6.83 6.66
N LEU A 98 -23.15 -6.80 7.87
CA LEU A 98 -24.58 -7.01 8.10
C LEU A 98 -25.43 -5.90 7.48
N ASP A 99 -25.01 -4.64 7.59
CA ASP A 99 -25.69 -3.51 6.94
C ASP A 99 -25.73 -3.70 5.41
N TYR A 100 -24.59 -4.02 4.79
CA TYR A 100 -24.50 -4.30 3.35
C TYR A 100 -25.42 -5.45 2.91
N LEU A 101 -25.46 -6.55 3.68
CA LEU A 101 -26.32 -7.70 3.39
C LEU A 101 -27.82 -7.40 3.62
N SER A 102 -28.14 -6.34 4.35
CA SER A 102 -29.51 -5.91 4.61
C SER A 102 -30.06 -4.91 3.59
N GLN A 103 -29.20 -4.42 2.68
CA GLN A 103 -29.63 -3.55 1.58
C GLN A 103 -30.36 -4.40 0.51
N PRO A 104 -31.56 -3.99 0.08
CA PRO A 104 -32.39 -4.72 -0.88
C PRO A 104 -31.81 -4.76 -2.30
#